data_AF-A0A2B4FX60-F1
#
_entry.id   AF-A0A2B4FX60-F1
#
_cell.length_a   1.000
_cell.length_b   1.000
_cell.length_c   1.000
_cell.angle_alpha   90.00
_cell.angle_beta   90.00
_cell.angle_gamma   90.00
#
_symmetry.space_group_name_H-M   'P 1'
#
loop_
_entity.id
_entity.type
_entity.pdbx_description
1 polymer ?
#
loop_
_entity_poly.entity_id
_entity_poly.type
_entity_poly.pdbx_seq_one_letter_code
_entity_poly.pdbx_strand_id
1 'polypeptide(L)'
;MKQLILKDFIIQWKFLIWYILYPVFFYMALTDTENLFIIMSVIFTIGATVKTFEADSKNESEVIVSSLPIWRKQIVYAKYIVAIIILFISVTVSCFTMGMKSGVNLFEFIETTMVASISLILMYLSFVLPISFWLAYKKTIFIAIFILIVPMAVSSIFFGINLEQIQLYNSMLFISSICMFIISIFVSVKLYEKREF
;
A
#
# COMPACT_ATOMS: atom_id res chain seq x y z
N MET A 1 -8.37 -16.56 -11.80
CA MET A 1 -7.43 -16.12 -10.73
C MET A 1 -6.03 -15.83 -11.25
N LYS A 2 -5.23 -16.84 -11.64
CA LYS A 2 -3.82 -16.64 -12.03
C LYS A 2 -3.60 -15.60 -13.14
N GLN A 3 -4.42 -15.60 -14.18
CA GLN A 3 -4.30 -14.66 -15.31
C GLN A 3 -4.53 -13.19 -14.91
N LEU A 4 -5.41 -12.92 -13.94
CA LEU A 4 -5.67 -11.56 -13.44
C LEU A 4 -4.46 -11.02 -12.67
N ILE A 5 -3.90 -11.86 -11.81
CA ILE A 5 -2.69 -11.53 -11.04
C ILE A 5 -1.50 -11.29 -11.99
N LEU A 6 -1.37 -12.11 -13.04
CA LEU A 6 -0.31 -11.98 -14.04
C LEU A 6 -0.44 -10.68 -14.85
N LYS A 7 -1.67 -10.28 -15.21
CA LYS A 7 -1.93 -8.99 -15.88
C LYS A 7 -1.42 -7.83 -15.02
N ASP A 8 -1.82 -7.78 -13.74
CA ASP A 8 -1.46 -6.69 -12.84
C ASP A 8 0.05 -6.67 -12.55
N PHE A 9 0.68 -7.85 -12.48
CA PHE A 9 2.13 -8.00 -12.33
C PHE A 9 2.90 -7.48 -13.54
N ILE A 10 2.44 -7.76 -14.77
CA ILE A 10 3.07 -7.24 -16.00
C ILE A 10 3.02 -5.71 -16.03
N ILE A 11 1.90 -5.12 -15.63
CA ILE A 11 1.77 -3.66 -15.55
C ILE A 11 2.79 -3.11 -14.56
N GLN A 12 2.92 -3.71 -13.38
CA GLN A 12 3.93 -3.30 -12.39
C GLN A 12 5.37 -3.48 -12.88
N TRP A 13 5.65 -4.56 -13.64
CA TRP A 13 6.96 -4.83 -14.19
C TRP A 13 7.44 -3.72 -15.14
N LYS A 14 6.52 -3.10 -15.89
CA LYS A 14 6.85 -1.96 -16.75
C LYS A 14 7.29 -0.73 -15.95
N PHE A 15 6.84 -0.60 -14.70
CA PHE A 15 7.21 0.47 -13.79
C PHE A 15 8.40 0.12 -12.87
N LEU A 16 8.92 -1.10 -12.97
CA LEU A 16 10.04 -1.60 -12.18
C LEU A 16 11.32 -0.75 -12.37
N ILE A 17 11.50 -0.15 -13.54
CA ILE A 17 12.61 0.77 -13.79
C ILE A 17 12.54 2.02 -12.87
N TRP A 18 11.34 2.59 -12.69
CA TRP A 18 11.11 3.74 -11.81
C TRP A 18 11.23 3.34 -10.35
N TYR A 19 10.83 2.12 -10.03
CA TYR A 19 10.97 1.51 -8.71
C TYR A 19 12.42 1.36 -8.24
N ILE A 20 13.39 1.25 -9.17
CA ILE A 20 14.82 1.23 -8.84
C ILE A 20 15.42 2.63 -8.87
N LEU A 21 14.96 3.49 -9.78
CA LEU A 21 15.52 4.83 -9.96
C LEU A 21 15.23 5.77 -8.78
N TYR A 22 13.99 5.78 -8.27
CA TYR A 22 13.59 6.69 -7.19
C TYR A 22 14.35 6.44 -5.88
N PRO A 23 14.51 5.21 -5.40
CA PRO A 23 15.25 4.96 -4.17
C PRO A 23 16.72 5.35 -4.27
N VAL A 24 17.36 5.17 -5.43
CA VAL A 24 18.76 5.60 -5.67
C VAL A 24 18.87 7.13 -5.64
N PHE A 25 17.92 7.84 -6.24
CA PHE A 25 17.91 9.30 -6.22
C PHE A 25 17.70 9.86 -4.81
N PHE A 26 16.75 9.30 -4.06
CA PHE A 26 16.49 9.72 -2.68
C PHE A 26 17.61 9.34 -1.72
N TYR A 27 18.28 8.21 -1.96
CA TYR A 27 19.47 7.81 -1.22
C TYR A 27 20.58 8.89 -1.28
N MET A 28 20.75 9.55 -2.44
CA MET A 28 21.68 10.67 -2.58
C MET A 28 21.19 11.95 -1.88
N ALA A 29 19.87 12.14 -1.76
CA ALA A 29 19.28 13.39 -1.27
C ALA A 29 19.12 13.46 0.26
N LEU A 30 18.89 12.34 0.95
CA LEU A 30 18.72 12.32 2.40
C LEU A 30 19.87 11.60 3.13
N THR A 31 20.36 12.26 4.16
CA THR A 31 21.40 11.74 5.04
C THR A 31 20.81 10.74 6.05
N ASP A 32 19.62 11.01 6.58
CA ASP A 32 18.93 10.18 7.58
C ASP A 32 18.42 8.85 7.00
N THR A 33 18.82 7.75 7.62
CA THR A 33 18.61 6.39 7.13
C THR A 33 17.20 5.86 7.41
N GLU A 34 16.65 6.16 8.58
CA GLU A 34 15.33 5.70 9.03
C GLU A 34 14.18 6.39 8.28
N ASN A 35 14.25 7.73 8.19
CA ASN A 35 13.26 8.52 7.47
C ASN A 35 13.24 8.15 5.99
N LEU A 36 14.41 7.86 5.40
CA LEU A 36 14.49 7.36 4.03
C LEU A 36 13.72 6.07 3.83
N PHE A 37 13.91 5.09 4.71
CA PHE A 37 13.24 3.80 4.61
C PHE A 37 11.71 3.95 4.70
N ILE A 38 11.23 4.74 5.66
CA ILE A 38 9.79 4.97 5.86
C ILE A 38 9.20 5.68 4.63
N ILE A 39 9.82 6.77 4.18
CA ILE A 39 9.36 7.54 3.03
C ILE A 39 9.36 6.66 1.77
N MET A 40 10.42 5.89 1.52
CA MET A 40 10.52 5.01 0.36
C MET A 40 9.44 3.93 0.39
N SER A 41 9.34 3.16 1.48
CA SER A 41 8.39 2.04 1.57
C SER A 41 6.92 2.48 1.47
N VAL A 42 6.59 3.62 2.08
CA VAL A 42 5.22 4.15 2.10
C VAL A 42 4.86 4.79 0.76
N ILE A 43 5.65 5.74 0.27
CA ILE A 43 5.38 6.43 -1.02
C ILE A 43 5.35 5.43 -2.17
N PHE A 44 6.26 4.45 -2.17
CA PHE A 44 6.30 3.42 -3.19
C PHE A 44 5.01 2.62 -3.25
N THR A 45 4.53 2.14 -2.09
CA THR A 45 3.31 1.32 -2.05
C THR A 45 2.09 2.12 -2.49
N ILE A 46 2.03 3.40 -2.11
CA ILE A 46 0.95 4.31 -2.55
C ILE A 46 1.02 4.55 -4.05
N GLY A 47 2.19 4.92 -4.57
CA GLY A 47 2.39 5.17 -6.00
C GLY A 47 2.04 3.94 -6.84
N ALA A 48 2.49 2.77 -6.40
CA ALA A 48 2.20 1.50 -7.06
C ALA A 48 0.69 1.18 -7.08
N THR A 49 0.00 1.35 -5.95
CA THR A 49 -1.45 1.11 -5.85
C THR A 49 -2.26 2.13 -6.64
N VAL A 50 -1.91 3.40 -6.61
CA VAL A 50 -2.55 4.45 -7.41
C VAL A 50 -2.39 4.16 -8.90
N LYS A 51 -1.19 3.75 -9.34
CA LYS A 51 -0.94 3.42 -10.74
C LYS A 51 -1.69 2.18 -11.22
N THR A 52 -1.81 1.14 -10.40
CA THR A 52 -2.62 -0.04 -10.77
C THR A 52 -4.09 0.36 -10.92
N PHE A 53 -4.63 1.23 -10.06
CA PHE A 53 -5.98 1.74 -10.22
C PHE A 53 -6.16 2.66 -11.43
N GLU A 54 -5.17 3.51 -11.75
CA GLU A 54 -5.19 4.34 -12.95
C GLU A 54 -5.20 3.49 -14.23
N ALA A 55 -4.35 2.45 -14.29
CA ALA A 55 -4.30 1.54 -15.42
C ALA A 55 -5.61 0.75 -15.59
N ASP A 56 -6.21 0.29 -14.50
CA ASP A 56 -7.51 -0.38 -14.53
C ASP A 56 -8.64 0.56 -14.95
N SER A 57 -8.61 1.83 -14.51
CA SER A 57 -9.56 2.85 -14.93
C SER A 57 -9.44 3.20 -16.42
N LYS A 58 -8.21 3.28 -16.95
CA LYS A 58 -7.95 3.63 -18.35
C LYS A 58 -8.37 2.51 -19.30
N ASN A 59 -8.22 1.27 -18.88
CA ASN A 59 -8.52 0.09 -19.70
C ASN A 59 -9.94 -0.47 -19.47
N GLU A 60 -10.81 0.25 -18.74
CA GLU A 60 -12.15 -0.21 -18.34
C GLU A 60 -12.14 -1.66 -17.82
N SER A 61 -11.07 -2.02 -17.11
CA SER A 61 -10.80 -3.41 -16.72
C SER A 61 -11.89 -3.96 -15.79
N GLU A 62 -12.65 -3.10 -15.11
CA GLU A 62 -13.81 -3.49 -14.31
C GLU A 62 -14.92 -4.11 -15.17
N VAL A 63 -15.26 -3.50 -16.32
CA VAL A 63 -16.31 -3.98 -17.24
C VAL A 63 -15.88 -5.30 -17.88
N ILE A 64 -14.62 -5.35 -18.34
CA ILE A 64 -14.06 -6.56 -18.95
C ILE A 64 -14.05 -7.72 -17.96
N VAL A 65 -13.58 -7.49 -16.73
CA VAL A 65 -13.49 -8.57 -15.73
C VAL A 65 -14.87 -8.96 -15.20
N SER A 66 -15.84 -8.05 -15.17
CA SER A 66 -17.24 -8.36 -14.82
C SER A 66 -17.97 -9.15 -15.91
N SER A 67 -17.54 -9.03 -17.17
CA SER A 67 -18.10 -9.80 -18.28
C SER A 67 -17.58 -11.24 -18.36
N LEU A 68 -16.49 -11.56 -17.65
CA LEU A 68 -15.95 -12.91 -17.59
C LEU A 68 -16.79 -13.78 -16.63
N PRO A 69 -16.95 -15.08 -16.89
CA PRO A 69 -17.67 -16.02 -16.01
C PRO A 69 -16.83 -16.38 -14.78
N ILE A 70 -16.48 -15.37 -13.98
CA ILE A 70 -15.62 -15.48 -12.79
C ILE A 70 -16.43 -15.01 -11.58
N TRP A 71 -16.23 -15.68 -10.45
CA TRP A 71 -16.93 -15.32 -9.22
C TRP A 71 -16.44 -13.97 -8.69
N ARG A 72 -17.36 -13.08 -8.33
CA ARG A 72 -17.07 -11.73 -7.80
C ARG A 72 -16.10 -11.74 -6.62
N LYS A 73 -16.23 -12.72 -5.71
CA LYS A 73 -15.30 -12.94 -4.59
C LYS A 73 -13.86 -13.15 -5.04
N GLN A 74 -13.66 -13.88 -6.14
CA GLN A 74 -12.33 -14.17 -6.68
C GLN A 74 -11.65 -12.90 -7.21
N ILE A 75 -12.40 -11.97 -7.79
CA ILE A 75 -11.88 -10.68 -8.26
C ILE A 75 -11.36 -9.85 -7.07
N VAL A 76 -12.14 -9.79 -5.98
CA VAL A 76 -11.72 -9.11 -4.74
C VAL A 76 -10.45 -9.73 -4.18
N TYR A 77 -10.41 -11.06 -4.01
CA TYR A 77 -9.23 -11.75 -3.48
C TYR A 77 -7.98 -11.55 -4.36
N ALA A 78 -8.13 -11.54 -5.69
CA ALA A 78 -7.01 -11.29 -6.59
C ALA A 78 -6.37 -9.92 -6.34
N LYS A 79 -7.18 -8.86 -6.14
CA LYS A 79 -6.66 -7.51 -5.88
C LYS A 79 -5.98 -7.38 -4.52
N TYR A 80 -6.52 -8.02 -3.48
CA TYR A 80 -5.86 -8.06 -2.17
C TYR A 80 -4.52 -8.81 -2.23
N ILE A 81 -4.45 -9.93 -2.98
CA ILE A 81 -3.19 -10.67 -3.19
C ILE A 81 -2.18 -9.79 -3.92
N VAL A 82 -2.57 -9.08 -4.98
CA VAL A 82 -1.69 -8.14 -5.69
C VAL A 82 -1.20 -7.03 -4.76
N ALA A 83 -2.06 -6.46 -3.93
CA ALA A 83 -1.66 -5.43 -2.96
C ALA A 83 -0.64 -5.95 -1.93
N ILE A 84 -0.78 -7.18 -1.45
CA ILE A 84 0.20 -7.83 -0.57
C ILE A 84 1.53 -8.03 -1.30
N ILE A 85 1.51 -8.47 -2.57
CA ILE A 85 2.73 -8.63 -3.37
C ILE A 85 3.46 -7.29 -3.54
N ILE A 86 2.73 -6.20 -3.81
CA ILE A 86 3.31 -4.84 -3.87
C ILE A 86 3.97 -4.48 -2.55
N LEU A 87 3.31 -4.74 -1.41
CA LEU A 87 3.86 -4.47 -0.08
C LEU A 87 5.19 -5.21 0.11
N PHE A 88 5.23 -6.51 -0.19
CA PHE A 88 6.48 -7.29 -0.09
C PHE A 88 7.60 -6.71 -0.95
N ILE A 89 7.31 -6.40 -2.23
CA ILE A 89 8.29 -5.80 -3.14
C ILE A 89 8.79 -4.46 -2.58
N SER A 90 7.90 -3.61 -2.09
CA SER A 90 8.23 -2.31 -1.50
C SER A 90 9.17 -2.44 -0.31
N VAL A 91 8.87 -3.37 0.61
CA VAL A 91 9.69 -3.63 1.80
C VAL A 91 11.04 -4.21 1.41
N THR A 92 11.12 -5.10 0.42
CA THR A 92 12.39 -5.66 -0.06
C THR A 92 13.26 -4.58 -0.70
N VAL A 93 12.70 -3.73 -1.57
CA VAL A 93 13.45 -2.64 -2.24
C VAL A 93 13.96 -1.64 -1.21
N SER A 94 13.13 -1.25 -0.24
CA SER A 94 13.53 -0.33 0.82
C SER A 94 14.59 -0.94 1.75
N CYS A 95 14.49 -2.23 2.08
CA CYS A 95 15.51 -2.94 2.87
C CYS A 95 16.86 -2.97 2.15
N PHE A 96 16.86 -3.17 0.82
CA PHE A 96 18.09 -3.14 0.01
C PHE A 96 18.79 -1.77 0.08
N THR A 97 18.04 -0.67 0.01
CA THR A 97 18.61 0.69 0.10
C THR A 97 19.23 0.98 1.46
N MET A 98 18.70 0.35 2.51
CA MET A 98 19.18 0.47 3.87
C MET A 98 20.46 -0.35 4.10
N GLY A 99 20.51 -1.58 3.57
CA GLY A 99 21.70 -2.45 3.66
C GLY A 99 22.95 -1.86 3.00
N MET A 100 22.79 -0.88 2.10
CA MET A 100 23.90 -0.12 1.53
C MET A 100 24.50 0.92 2.49
N LYS A 101 23.75 1.38 3.51
CA LYS A 101 24.28 2.29 4.55
C LYS A 101 24.87 1.46 5.70
N SER A 102 26.21 1.40 5.74
CA SER A 102 26.99 0.78 6.83
C SER A 102 26.69 1.44 8.18
N GLY A 103 26.41 0.64 9.22
CA GLY A 103 26.44 1.08 10.62
C GLY A 103 25.12 1.06 11.40
N VAL A 104 24.04 0.46 10.89
CA VAL A 104 22.74 0.49 11.57
C VAL A 104 22.48 -0.78 12.39
N ASN A 105 22.02 -0.59 13.63
CA ASN A 105 21.54 -1.67 14.49
C ASN A 105 20.31 -2.33 13.87
N LEU A 106 20.51 -3.48 13.23
CA LEU A 106 19.46 -4.18 12.48
C LEU A 106 18.26 -4.54 13.36
N PHE A 107 18.48 -4.94 14.61
CA PHE A 107 17.40 -5.34 15.52
C PHE A 107 16.47 -4.19 15.88
N GLU A 108 17.04 -3.07 16.33
CA GLU A 108 16.29 -1.87 16.68
C GLU A 108 15.55 -1.30 15.47
N PHE A 109 16.19 -1.32 14.30
CA PHE A 109 15.59 -0.88 13.04
C PHE A 109 14.38 -1.74 12.62
N ILE A 110 14.49 -3.07 12.73
CA ILE A 110 13.40 -3.99 12.40
C ILE A 110 12.21 -3.74 13.32
N GLU A 111 12.45 -3.65 14.63
CA GLU A 111 11.38 -3.49 15.63
C GLU A 111 10.69 -2.13 15.54
N THR A 112 11.46 -1.07 15.33
CA THR A 112 10.94 0.30 15.41
C THR A 112 10.47 0.85 14.07
N THR A 113 11.23 0.69 12.99
CA THR A 113 10.94 1.36 11.72
C THR A 113 10.26 0.45 10.71
N MET A 114 10.67 -0.82 10.60
CA MET A 114 10.06 -1.77 9.65
C MET A 114 8.64 -2.17 10.07
N VAL A 115 8.43 -2.50 11.34
CA VAL A 115 7.10 -2.84 11.85
C VAL A 115 6.15 -1.64 11.71
N ALA A 116 6.62 -0.44 12.04
CA ALA A 116 5.84 0.79 11.89
C ALA A 116 5.44 1.04 10.43
N SER A 117 6.37 0.97 9.48
CA SER A 117 6.07 1.24 8.07
C SER A 117 5.10 0.22 7.49
N ILE A 118 5.26 -1.08 7.81
CA ILE A 118 4.35 -2.13 7.38
C ILE A 118 2.95 -1.90 7.96
N SER A 119 2.85 -1.53 9.24
CA SER A 119 1.56 -1.25 9.88
C SER A 119 0.81 -0.09 9.21
N LEU A 120 1.53 0.99 8.87
CA LEU A 120 0.96 2.15 8.16
C LEU A 120 0.51 1.77 6.75
N ILE A 121 1.30 0.98 6.03
CA ILE A 121 0.94 0.51 4.68
C ILE A 121 -0.31 -0.39 4.73
N LEU A 122 -0.39 -1.31 5.70
CA LEU A 122 -1.57 -2.17 5.88
C LEU A 122 -2.82 -1.36 6.23
N MET A 123 -2.69 -0.37 7.10
CA MET A 123 -3.79 0.53 7.43
C MET A 123 -4.27 1.29 6.18
N TYR A 124 -3.35 1.83 5.39
CA TYR A 124 -3.67 2.49 4.12
C TYR A 124 -4.41 1.57 3.14
N LEU A 125 -3.88 0.36 2.90
CA LEU A 125 -4.50 -0.61 2.01
C LEU A 125 -5.90 -1.02 2.47
N SER A 126 -6.10 -1.10 3.80
CA SER A 126 -7.39 -1.45 4.41
C SER A 126 -8.50 -0.47 4.07
N PHE A 127 -8.18 0.82 3.89
CA PHE A 127 -9.17 1.82 3.49
C PHE A 127 -9.27 1.98 1.98
N VAL A 128 -8.14 2.03 1.28
CA VAL A 128 -8.13 2.32 -0.15
C VAL A 128 -8.78 1.21 -0.97
N LEU A 129 -8.57 -0.06 -0.63
CA LEU A 129 -9.13 -1.18 -1.38
C LEU A 129 -10.67 -1.22 -1.34
N PRO A 130 -11.36 -1.20 -0.18
CA PRO A 130 -12.83 -1.14 -0.14
C PRO A 130 -13.40 0.06 -0.86
N ILE A 131 -12.76 1.22 -0.71
CA ILE A 131 -13.20 2.46 -1.36
C ILE A 131 -13.04 2.36 -2.88
N SER A 132 -11.96 1.74 -3.36
CA SER A 132 -11.77 1.47 -4.79
C SER A 132 -12.86 0.56 -5.37
N PHE A 133 -13.39 -0.37 -4.57
CA PHE A 133 -14.54 -1.18 -4.94
C PHE A 133 -15.87 -0.46 -4.78
N TRP A 134 -15.96 0.69 -4.09
CA TRP A 134 -17.19 1.45 -3.91
C TRP A 134 -17.31 2.66 -4.85
N LEU A 135 -16.26 3.45 -5.03
CA LEU A 135 -16.17 4.43 -6.10
C LEU A 135 -15.38 3.81 -7.25
N ALA A 136 -16.06 3.53 -8.36
CA ALA A 136 -15.40 3.07 -9.59
C ALA A 136 -14.13 3.92 -9.85
N TYR A 137 -13.06 3.25 -10.30
CA TYR A 137 -11.64 3.65 -10.21
C TYR A 137 -11.30 5.11 -10.60
N LYS A 138 -12.16 5.79 -11.36
CA LYS A 138 -11.98 7.17 -11.85
C LYS A 138 -11.82 8.23 -10.75
N LYS A 139 -12.36 8.03 -9.53
CA LYS A 139 -12.24 9.01 -8.43
C LYS A 139 -11.30 8.58 -7.30
N THR A 140 -10.77 7.36 -7.35
CA THR A 140 -10.02 6.73 -6.24
C THR A 140 -8.64 7.36 -6.03
N ILE A 141 -8.05 7.97 -7.07
CA ILE A 141 -6.72 8.59 -6.99
C ILE A 141 -6.69 9.76 -5.99
N PHE A 142 -7.66 10.68 -6.08
CA PHE A 142 -7.76 11.82 -5.16
C PHE A 142 -8.06 11.36 -3.73
N ILE A 143 -8.91 10.34 -3.59
CA ILE A 143 -9.31 9.81 -2.28
C ILE A 143 -8.15 9.06 -1.61
N ALA A 144 -7.33 8.34 -2.37
CA ALA A 144 -6.14 7.63 -1.85
C ALA A 144 -5.11 8.59 -1.25
N ILE A 145 -4.88 9.75 -1.89
CA ILE A 145 -3.97 10.78 -1.38
C ILE A 145 -4.57 11.46 -0.13
N PHE A 146 -5.88 11.75 -0.16
CA PHE A 146 -6.58 12.41 0.96
C PHE A 146 -6.60 11.53 2.22
N ILE A 147 -6.77 10.22 2.07
CA ILE A 147 -6.75 9.24 3.16
C ILE A 147 -5.41 9.14 3.88
N LEU A 148 -4.31 9.56 3.26
CA LEU A 148 -3.00 9.54 3.92
C LEU A 148 -2.71 10.85 4.65
N ILE A 149 -3.01 11.98 4.01
CA ILE A 149 -2.70 13.32 4.53
C ILE A 149 -3.62 13.66 5.71
N VAL A 150 -4.90 13.30 5.62
CA VAL A 150 -5.89 13.70 6.64
C VAL A 150 -5.60 13.06 8.00
N PRO A 151 -5.36 11.74 8.14
CA PRO A 151 -5.10 11.17 9.45
C PRO A 151 -3.80 11.67 10.09
N MET A 152 -2.75 11.90 9.28
CA MET A 152 -1.47 12.43 9.78
C MET A 152 -1.58 13.91 10.22
N ALA A 153 -2.33 14.72 9.47
CA ALA A 153 -2.59 16.11 9.84
C ALA A 153 -3.53 16.22 11.06
N VAL A 154 -4.57 15.38 11.12
CA VAL A 154 -5.53 15.37 12.23
C VAL A 154 -4.88 14.84 13.51
N SER A 155 -4.05 13.80 13.45
CA SER A 155 -3.40 13.25 14.65
C SER A 155 -2.41 14.23 15.29
N SER A 156 -1.63 14.95 14.46
CA SER A 156 -0.67 15.94 14.94
C SER A 156 -1.35 17.20 15.51
N ILE A 157 -2.44 17.67 14.91
CA ILE A 157 -3.14 18.89 15.34
C ILE A 157 -4.04 18.64 16.56
N PHE A 158 -4.77 17.51 16.61
CA PHE A 158 -5.78 17.28 17.66
C PHE A 158 -5.26 16.50 18.87
N PHE A 159 -4.34 15.56 18.66
CA PHE A 159 -3.90 14.67 19.73
C PHE A 159 -2.49 15.00 20.25
N GLY A 160 -1.77 15.94 19.61
CA GLY A 160 -0.40 16.30 19.99
C GLY A 160 0.56 15.11 19.95
N ILE A 161 0.23 14.07 19.17
CA ILE A 161 1.02 12.84 19.08
C ILE A 161 2.26 13.16 18.24
N ASN A 162 3.43 13.16 18.90
CA ASN A 162 4.71 13.19 18.21
C ASN A 162 5.00 11.83 17.56
N LEU A 163 5.73 11.83 16.44
CA LEU A 163 6.14 10.61 15.71
C LEU A 163 6.84 9.58 16.62
N GLU A 164 7.53 10.04 17.66
CA GLU A 164 8.23 9.21 18.65
C GLU A 164 7.28 8.40 19.54
N GLN A 165 6.09 8.92 19.85
CA GLN A 165 5.08 8.20 20.64
C GLN A 165 4.43 7.06 19.84
N ILE A 166 4.38 7.18 18.52
CA ILE A 166 3.89 6.12 17.62
C ILE A 166 4.85 4.92 17.67
N GLN A 167 6.16 5.16 17.73
CA GLN A 167 7.17 4.10 17.84
C GLN A 167 7.03 3.26 19.12
N LEU A 168 6.62 3.87 20.25
CA LEU A 168 6.42 3.16 21.51
C LEU A 168 5.26 2.15 21.48
N TYR A 169 4.28 2.32 20.60
CA TYR A 169 3.10 1.45 20.48
C TYR A 169 3.08 0.62 19.19
N ASN A 170 4.23 0.47 18.52
CA ASN A 170 4.35 -0.20 17.22
C ASN A 170 3.75 -1.62 17.19
N SER A 171 3.95 -2.41 18.24
CA SER A 171 3.42 -3.78 18.30
C SER A 171 1.88 -3.81 18.31
N MET A 172 1.25 -2.92 19.08
CA MET A 172 -0.21 -2.78 19.12
C MET A 172 -0.75 -2.24 17.80
N LEU A 173 -0.07 -1.25 17.19
CA LEU A 173 -0.44 -0.71 15.88
C LEU A 173 -0.38 -1.78 14.79
N PHE A 174 0.65 -2.63 14.80
CA PHE A 174 0.79 -3.72 13.85
C PHE A 174 -0.37 -4.72 13.95
N ILE A 175 -0.69 -5.18 15.16
CA ILE A 175 -1.81 -6.10 15.40
C ILE A 175 -3.14 -5.47 14.94
N SER A 176 -3.37 -4.21 15.29
CA SER A 176 -4.57 -3.46 14.87
C SER A 176 -4.67 -3.37 13.35
N SER A 177 -3.57 -3.06 12.66
CA SER A 177 -3.53 -2.94 11.20
C SER A 177 -3.89 -4.26 10.50
N ILE A 178 -3.44 -5.40 11.03
CA ILE A 178 -3.78 -6.74 10.51
C ILE A 178 -5.28 -7.01 10.70
N CYS A 179 -5.82 -6.72 11.89
CA CYS A 179 -7.25 -6.88 12.15
C CYS A 179 -8.09 -6.02 11.19
N MET A 180 -7.72 -4.75 11.00
CA MET A 180 -8.40 -3.86 10.04
C MET A 180 -8.32 -4.38 8.61
N PHE A 181 -7.17 -4.93 8.20
CA PHE A 181 -6.98 -5.47 6.85
C PHE A 181 -7.86 -6.71 6.61
N ILE A 182 -7.99 -7.58 7.59
CA ILE A 182 -8.89 -8.74 7.52
C ILE A 182 -10.35 -8.27 7.40
N ILE A 183 -10.78 -7.32 8.24
CA ILE A 183 -12.15 -6.76 8.19
C ILE A 183 -12.42 -6.11 6.82
N SER A 184 -11.43 -5.39 6.29
CA SER A 184 -11.48 -4.74 4.98
C SER A 184 -11.81 -5.72 3.84
N ILE A 185 -11.24 -6.93 3.87
CA ILE A 185 -11.54 -7.97 2.87
C ILE A 185 -13.03 -8.34 2.89
N PHE A 186 -13.61 -8.59 4.07
CA PHE A 186 -15.02 -8.95 4.19
C PHE A 186 -15.94 -7.82 3.74
N VAL A 187 -15.60 -6.57 4.09
CA VAL A 187 -16.35 -5.37 3.65
C VAL A 187 -16.31 -5.25 2.12
N SER A 188 -15.14 -5.42 1.50
CA SER A 188 -14.97 -5.36 0.05
C SER A 188 -15.76 -6.44 -0.69
N VAL A 189 -15.77 -7.68 -0.18
CA VAL A 189 -16.58 -8.76 -0.77
C VAL A 189 -18.07 -8.39 -0.77
N LYS A 190 -18.58 -7.93 0.38
CA LYS A 190 -19.99 -7.56 0.53
C LYS A 190 -20.38 -6.36 -0.33
N LEU A 191 -19.49 -5.38 -0.47
CA LEU A 191 -19.69 -4.21 -1.35
C LEU A 191 -19.71 -4.60 -2.83
N TYR A 192 -18.77 -5.46 -3.25
CA TYR A 192 -18.64 -5.86 -4.65
C TYR A 192 -19.75 -6.82 -5.11
N GLU A 193 -20.29 -7.65 -4.22
CA GLU A 193 -21.47 -8.48 -4.53
C GLU A 193 -22.73 -7.65 -4.77
N LYS A 194 -22.91 -6.57 -4.00
CA LYS A 194 -24.09 -5.68 -4.09
C LYS A 194 -24.09 -4.76 -5.31
N ARG A 195 -22.98 -4.62 -6.04
CA ARG A 195 -22.96 -3.80 -7.25
C ARG A 195 -23.71 -4.50 -8.37
N GLU A 196 -24.86 -3.97 -8.74
CA GLU A 196 -25.60 -4.37 -9.94
C GLU A 196 -24.91 -3.76 -11.16
N PHE A 197 -23.87 -4.43 -11.66
CA PHE A 197 -23.53 -4.43 -13.08
C PHE A 197 -23.82 -5.82 -13.63
#